data_AF-D2R056-F1
#
_entry.id   AF-D2R056-F1
#
_cell.length_a   1.000
_cell.length_b   1.000
_cell.length_c   1.000
_cell.angle_alpha   90.00
_cell.angle_beta   90.00
_cell.angle_gamma   90.00
#
_symmetry.space_group_name_H-M   'P 1'
#
loop_
_entity.id
_entity.type
_entity.pdbx_description
1 polymer ?
#
loop_
_entity_poly.entity_id
_entity_poly.type
_entity_poly.pdbx_seq_one_letter_code
_entity_poly.pdbx_strand_id
1 'polypeptide(L)' 'MPKALCLLGMMVAILIAILFIADLAAGVPFQKASILMDIALIVCALMLGAISWFTFKEQA' A
#
# COMPACT_ATOMS: atom_id res chain seq x y z
N MET A 1 -9.37 -19.58 -6.14
CA MET A 1 -9.60 -18.25 -6.75
C MET A 1 -9.52 -17.07 -5.77
N PRO A 2 -9.96 -17.15 -4.49
CA PRO A 2 -9.89 -15.97 -3.60
C PRO A 2 -8.46 -15.65 -3.10
N LYS A 3 -7.57 -16.65 -2.99
CA LYS A 3 -6.16 -16.46 -2.57
C LYS A 3 -5.36 -15.51 -3.48
N ALA A 4 -5.62 -15.55 -4.79
CA ALA A 4 -4.93 -14.71 -5.77
C ALA A 4 -5.28 -13.22 -5.60
N LEU A 5 -6.52 -12.90 -5.24
CA LEU A 5 -6.96 -11.54 -4.97
C LEU A 5 -6.30 -10.97 -3.71
N CYS A 6 -6.16 -11.78 -2.65
CA CYS A 6 -5.42 -11.37 -1.46
C CYS A 6 -3.94 -11.10 -1.77
N LEU A 7 -3.30 -11.96 -2.59
CA LEU A 7 -1.92 -11.76 -3.01
C LEU A 7 -1.74 -10.48 -3.82
N LEU A 8 -2.66 -10.22 -4.76
CA LEU A 8 -2.67 -8.99 -5.55
C LEU A 8 -2.86 -7.76 -4.64
N GLY A 9 -3.80 -7.81 -3.69
CA GLY A 9 -4.03 -6.74 -2.73
C GLY A 9 -2.78 -6.40 -1.91
N MET A 10 -2.04 -7.43 -1.45
CA MET A 10 -0.76 -7.23 -0.74
C MET A 10 0.31 -6.63 -1.65
N MET A 11 0.43 -7.09 -2.90
CA MET A 11 1.40 -6.53 -3.85
C MET A 11 1.13 -5.06 -4.16
N VAL A 12 -0.14 -4.71 -4.40
CA VAL A 12 -0.55 -3.32 -4.64
C VAL A 12 -0.29 -2.46 -3.40
N ALA A 13 -0.61 -2.95 -2.20
CA ALA A 13 -0.31 -2.25 -0.96
C ALA A 13 1.20 -1.95 -0.81
N ILE A 14 2.07 -2.92 -1.08
CA ILE A 14 3.53 -2.73 -1.03
C ILE A 14 3.98 -1.68 -2.05
N LEU A 15 3.51 -1.75 -3.30
CA LEU A 15 3.89 -0.80 -4.34
C LEU A 15 3.45 0.64 -3.97
N ILE A 16 2.21 0.81 -3.49
CA ILE A 16 1.71 2.12 -3.05
C ILE A 16 2.54 2.64 -1.88
N ALA A 17 2.81 1.81 -0.86
CA ALA A 17 3.62 2.22 0.27
C ALA A 17 5.02 2.69 -0.18
N ILE A 18 5.68 1.96 -1.08
CA ILE A 18 7.00 2.34 -1.61
C ILE A 18 6.93 3.69 -2.33
N LEU A 19 5.95 3.89 -3.23
CA LEU A 19 5.84 5.11 -4.02
C LEU A 19 5.61 6.35 -3.15
N PHE A 20 4.67 6.28 -2.20
CA PHE A 20 4.32 7.44 -1.38
C PHE A 20 5.30 7.66 -0.22
N ILE A 21 5.98 6.62 0.28
CA ILE A 21 7.13 6.81 1.17
C ILE A 21 8.28 7.47 0.41
N ALA A 22 8.57 7.05 -0.81
CA ALA A 22 9.60 7.66 -1.65
C ALA A 22 9.27 9.12 -1.98
N ASP A 23 8.00 9.45 -2.25
CA ASP A 23 7.60 10.84 -2.46
C ASP A 23 7.73 11.67 -1.18
N LEU A 24 7.24 11.15 -0.06
CA LEU A 24 7.35 11.83 1.24
C LEU A 24 8.80 12.02 1.70
N ALA A 25 9.71 11.08 1.39
CA ALA A 25 11.13 11.16 1.73
C ALA A 25 11.91 12.03 0.73
N ALA A 26 11.89 11.69 -0.56
CA ALA A 26 12.76 12.27 -1.60
C ALA A 26 12.03 13.17 -2.62
N GLY A 27 10.70 13.17 -2.64
CA GLY A 27 9.91 13.93 -3.63
C GLY A 27 9.93 13.32 -5.02
N VAL A 28 10.12 12.00 -5.12
CA VAL A 28 10.08 11.27 -6.38
C VAL A 28 9.01 10.19 -6.22
N PRO A 29 8.07 10.02 -7.18
CA PRO A 29 7.96 10.67 -8.49
C PRO A 29 7.05 11.91 -8.56
N PHE A 30 6.39 12.31 -7.46
CA PHE A 30 5.33 13.32 -7.47
C PHE A 30 5.76 14.69 -6.90
N GLN A 31 7.04 14.87 -6.58
CA GLN A 31 7.62 16.14 -6.12
C GLN A 31 6.97 16.69 -4.85
N LYS A 32 6.53 15.82 -3.94
CA LYS A 32 5.82 16.22 -2.70
C LYS A 32 4.61 17.10 -3.00
N ALA A 33 3.87 16.81 -4.07
CA ALA A 33 2.73 17.62 -4.51
C ALA A 33 1.70 17.84 -3.39
N SER A 34 1.50 16.86 -2.51
CA SER A 34 0.68 17.00 -1.31
C SER A 34 1.12 16.03 -0.21
N ILE A 35 1.71 16.57 0.85
CA ILE A 35 2.11 15.80 2.04
C ILE A 35 0.91 15.07 2.67
N LEU A 36 -0.27 15.71 2.65
CA LEU A 36 -1.50 15.09 3.16
C LEU A 36 -1.87 13.84 2.34
N MET A 37 -1.72 13.90 1.02
CA MET A 37 -1.96 12.76 0.14
C MET A 37 -0.98 11.63 0.44
N ASP A 38 0.31 11.94 0.55
CA ASP A 38 1.33 10.92 0.82
C ASP A 38 1.04 10.16 2.11
N ILE A 39 0.75 10.90 3.19
CA ILE A 39 0.42 10.30 4.49
C ILE A 39 -0.87 9.48 4.40
N ALA A 40 -1.93 10.00 3.78
CA ALA A 40 -3.20 9.29 3.66
C ALA A 40 -3.03 7.98 2.86
N LEU A 41 -2.27 8.02 1.76
CA LEU A 41 -2.04 6.86 0.90
C LEU A 41 -1.15 5.82 1.59
N ILE A 42 -0.16 6.24 2.38
CA ILE A 42 0.64 5.33 3.22
C ILE A 42 -0.26 4.62 4.23
N VAL A 43 -1.14 5.34 4.93
CA VAL A 43 -2.06 4.76 5.91
C VAL A 43 -3.02 3.77 5.24
N CYS A 44 -3.59 4.14 4.09
CA CYS A 44 -4.44 3.25 3.30
C CYS A 44 -3.70 1.99 2.83
N ALA A 45 -2.44 2.12 2.38
CA ALA A 45 -1.62 0.99 1.98
C ALA A 45 -1.35 0.02 3.15
N LEU A 46 -1.04 0.54 4.33
CA LEU A 46 -0.84 -0.27 5.53
C LEU A 46 -2.12 -1.03 5.91
N MET A 47 -3.27 -0.37 5.89
CA MET A 47 -4.56 -1.01 6.17
C MET A 47 -4.90 -2.10 5.14
N LEU A 48 -4.75 -1.79 3.84
CA LEU A 48 -5.02 -2.74 2.76
C LEU A 48 -4.11 -3.98 2.86
N GLY A 49 -2.81 -3.77 3.11
CA GLY A 49 -1.84 -4.84 3.29
C GLY A 49 -2.18 -5.72 4.50
N ALA A 50 -2.51 -5.10 5.63
CA ALA A 50 -2.89 -5.83 6.85
C ALA A 50 -4.16 -6.68 6.65
N ILE A 51 -5.23 -6.09 6.12
CA ILE A 51 -6.49 -6.82 5.87
C ILE A 51 -6.28 -7.93 4.84
N SER A 52 -5.51 -7.68 3.78
CA SER A 52 -5.20 -8.68 2.77
C SER A 52 -4.38 -9.84 3.35
N TRP A 53 -3.44 -9.55 4.26
CA TRP A 53 -2.65 -10.56 4.96
C TRP A 53 -3.50 -11.43 5.89
N PHE A 54 -4.35 -10.83 6.72
CA PHE A 54 -5.28 -11.57 7.57
C PHE A 54 -6.16 -12.48 6.70
N THR A 55 -6.85 -11.90 5.71
CA THR A 55 -7.72 -12.66 4.80
C THR A 55 -6.97 -13.80 4.09
N PHE A 56 -5.71 -13.58 3.69
CA PHE A 56 -4.88 -14.63 3.09
C PHE A 56 -4.61 -15.77 4.08
N LYS A 57 -4.32 -15.44 5.34
CA LYS A 57 -4.11 -16.39 6.42
C LYS A 57 -5.36 -17.19 6.78
N GLU A 58 -6.55 -16.57 6.76
CA GLU A 58 -7.81 -17.30 6.96
C GLU A 58 -8.11 -18.28 5.81
N GLN A 59 -7.66 -17.95 4.59
CA GLN A 59 -7.84 -18.83 3.43
C GLN A 59 -6.75 -19.90 3.33
N ALA A 60 -5.60 -19.71 3.99
CA ALA A 60 -4.38 -20.52 3.84
C ALA A 60 -4.61 -21.96 4.28
#